data_AF-A0A3L7N2N8-F1
#
_entry.id   AF-A0A3L7N2N8-F1
#
_cell.length_a   1.000
_cell.length_b   1.000
_cell.length_c   1.000
_cell.angle_alpha   90.00
_cell.angle_beta   90.00
_cell.angle_gamma   90.00
#
_symmetry.space_group_name_H-M   'P 1'
#
loop_
_entity.id
_entity.type
_entity.pdbx_description
1 polymer ?
#
loop_
_entity_poly.entity_id
_entity_poly.type
_entity_poly.pdbx_seq_one_letter_code
_entity_poly.pdbx_strand_id
1 'polypeptide(L)'
;MRPMQRIADTLFWTLIALWLAFALAGGIAAASIFPAARGLPLSLEGYEGFIAASPEQGRMLVAGHLAESVFAKTDGVRLLLAPLAVLALLAQVALAPRATRSGARFVWIAVAATALLVGTFWSQPAFTARDAEYRTAARTGRGTELLANATDSGPKLAVDAAHQRASWVAGTEALALLFLIAVSAWNAGGSSVRNYSSGRSWRRG
;
A
#
# COMPACT_ATOMS: atom_id res chain seq x y z
N MET A 1 26.79 4.35 16.96
CA MET A 1 26.32 3.67 15.73
C MET A 1 27.43 3.72 14.70
N ARG A 2 27.67 2.61 13.98
CA ARG A 2 28.67 2.57 12.90
C ARG A 2 28.16 3.42 11.70
N PRO A 3 29.04 4.11 10.96
CA PRO A 3 28.63 4.98 9.84
C PRO A 3 27.78 4.25 8.79
N MET A 4 28.14 3.00 8.46
CA MET A 4 27.37 2.16 7.52
C MET A 4 25.94 1.87 8.00
N GLN A 5 25.72 1.72 9.31
CA GLN A 5 24.39 1.49 9.86
C GLN A 5 23.51 2.74 9.73
N ARG A 6 24.06 3.94 9.95
CA ARG A 6 23.34 5.21 9.77
C ARG A 6 22.89 5.40 8.31
N ILE A 7 23.76 5.07 7.36
CA ILE A 7 23.44 5.13 5.93
C ILE A 7 22.29 4.17 5.61
N ALA A 8 22.36 2.93 6.07
CA ALA A 8 21.30 1.94 5.86
C ALA A 8 19.96 2.38 6.49
N ASP A 9 19.98 2.91 7.71
CA ASP A 9 18.79 3.41 8.40
C ASP A 9 18.17 4.62 7.67
N THR A 10 19.01 5.53 7.17
CA THR A 10 18.55 6.70 6.42
C THR A 10 17.93 6.28 5.09
N LEU A 11 18.61 5.42 4.31
CA LEU A 11 18.08 4.90 3.05
C LEU A 11 16.75 4.17 3.26
N PHE A 12 16.68 3.34 4.30
CA PHE A 12 15.46 2.63 4.67
C PHE A 12 14.31 3.60 4.97
N TRP A 13 14.53 4.61 5.82
CA TRP A 13 13.49 5.59 6.15
C TRP A 13 13.05 6.40 4.94
N THR A 14 14.00 6.82 4.09
CA THR A 14 13.67 7.55 2.86
C THR A 14 12.81 6.71 1.91
N LEU A 15 13.20 5.46 1.67
CA LEU A 15 12.47 4.56 0.77
C LEU A 15 11.07 4.26 1.29
N ILE A 16 10.91 3.98 2.57
CA ILE A 16 9.58 3.73 3.16
C ILE A 16 8.74 4.99 3.22
N ALA A 17 9.32 6.14 3.58
CA ALA A 17 8.57 7.39 3.61
C ALA A 17 8.04 7.73 2.21
N LEU A 18 8.87 7.54 1.18
CA LEU A 18 8.46 7.72 -0.21
C LEU A 18 7.37 6.72 -0.59
N TRP A 19 7.55 5.44 -0.25
CA TRP A 19 6.56 4.40 -0.51
C TRP A 19 5.21 4.73 0.14
N LEU A 20 5.22 5.12 1.43
CA LEU A 20 4.03 5.51 2.18
C LEU A 20 3.37 6.76 1.60
N ALA A 21 4.15 7.74 1.13
CA ALA A 21 3.61 8.93 0.48
C ALA A 21 2.81 8.59 -0.78
N PHE A 22 3.30 7.67 -1.63
CA PHE A 22 2.55 7.22 -2.81
C PHE A 22 1.32 6.39 -2.44
N ALA A 23 1.43 5.52 -1.43
CA ALA A 23 0.27 4.78 -0.92
C ALA A 23 -0.81 5.73 -0.37
N LEU A 24 -0.41 6.76 0.37
CA LEU A 24 -1.29 7.80 0.89
C LEU A 24 -1.92 8.64 -0.23
N ALA A 25 -1.17 9.00 -1.28
CA ALA A 25 -1.72 9.73 -2.41
C ALA A 25 -2.87 8.95 -3.09
N GLY A 26 -2.70 7.64 -3.29
CA GLY A 26 -3.76 6.76 -3.78
C GLY A 26 -4.93 6.69 -2.80
N GLY A 27 -4.66 6.51 -1.50
CA GLY A 27 -5.70 6.49 -0.46
C GLY A 27 -6.51 7.79 -0.37
N ILE A 28 -5.87 8.95 -0.46
CA ILE A 28 -6.51 10.27 -0.46
C ILE A 28 -7.38 10.43 -1.71
N ALA A 29 -6.89 10.03 -2.88
CA ALA A 29 -7.68 10.07 -4.11
C ALA A 29 -8.94 9.21 -3.98
N ALA A 30 -8.82 7.98 -3.49
CA ALA A 30 -9.95 7.10 -3.24
C ALA A 30 -10.95 7.69 -2.23
N ALA A 31 -10.44 8.19 -1.09
CA ALA A 31 -11.25 8.77 -0.03
C ALA A 31 -11.94 10.08 -0.43
N SER A 32 -11.44 10.78 -1.45
CA SER A 32 -12.03 12.03 -1.95
C SER A 32 -13.02 11.77 -3.09
N ILE A 33 -12.64 10.95 -4.08
CA ILE A 33 -13.38 10.76 -5.33
C ILE A 33 -14.59 9.86 -5.12
N PHE A 34 -14.45 8.73 -4.41
CA PHE A 34 -15.53 7.74 -4.28
C PHE A 34 -16.73 8.30 -3.50
N PRO A 35 -16.57 8.98 -2.35
CA PRO A 35 -17.69 9.61 -1.67
C PRO A 35 -18.36 10.70 -2.50
N ALA A 36 -17.58 11.55 -3.18
CA ALA A 36 -18.11 12.59 -4.06
C ALA A 36 -18.95 12.01 -5.21
N ALA A 37 -18.48 10.92 -5.83
CA ALA A 37 -19.16 10.26 -6.92
C ALA A 37 -20.54 9.67 -6.54
N ARG A 38 -20.76 9.32 -5.26
CA ARG A 38 -22.08 8.84 -4.80
C ARG A 38 -23.16 9.91 -4.92
N GLY A 39 -22.80 11.18 -4.74
CA GLY A 39 -23.72 12.31 -4.68
C GLY A 39 -23.93 13.03 -6.00
N LEU A 40 -23.18 12.68 -7.06
CA LEU A 40 -23.23 13.38 -8.34
C LEU A 40 -23.96 12.54 -9.42
N PRO A 41 -24.75 13.17 -10.31
CA PRO A 41 -25.35 12.50 -11.46
C PRO A 41 -24.29 12.29 -12.55
N LEU A 42 -23.39 11.33 -12.33
CA LEU A 42 -22.28 11.05 -13.23
C LEU A 42 -22.71 10.13 -14.37
N SER A 43 -22.18 10.42 -15.57
CA SER A 43 -22.27 9.56 -16.76
C SER A 43 -20.87 9.31 -17.33
N LEU A 44 -20.71 8.21 -18.04
CA LEU A 44 -19.46 7.88 -18.72
C LEU A 44 -19.77 7.26 -20.08
N GLU A 45 -19.08 7.73 -21.11
CA GLU A 45 -19.31 7.32 -22.49
C GLU A 45 -19.08 5.81 -22.67
N GLY A 46 -20.03 5.11 -23.27
CA GLY A 46 -20.01 3.67 -23.48
C GLY A 46 -20.44 2.83 -22.27
N TYR A 47 -20.81 3.46 -21.15
CA TYR A 47 -21.31 2.79 -19.94
C TYR A 47 -22.76 3.17 -19.62
N GLU A 48 -23.44 3.91 -20.49
CA GLU A 48 -24.77 4.49 -20.25
C GLU A 48 -25.81 3.42 -19.92
N GLY A 49 -25.80 2.30 -20.67
CA GLY A 49 -26.70 1.17 -20.43
C GLY A 49 -26.49 0.53 -19.06
N PHE A 50 -25.23 0.39 -18.61
CA PHE A 50 -24.91 -0.14 -17.29
C PHE A 50 -25.28 0.84 -16.18
N ILE A 51 -25.00 2.13 -16.35
CA ILE A 51 -25.33 3.16 -15.37
C ILE A 51 -26.85 3.29 -15.21
N ALA A 52 -27.61 3.19 -16.31
CA ALA A 52 -29.06 3.18 -16.26
C ALA A 52 -29.62 1.94 -15.53
N ALA A 53 -29.03 0.76 -15.75
CA ALA A 53 -29.44 -0.48 -15.09
C ALA A 53 -29.00 -0.58 -13.62
N SER A 54 -27.86 0.02 -13.27
CA SER A 54 -27.29 0.01 -11.92
C SER A 54 -26.69 1.38 -11.56
N PRO A 55 -27.52 2.36 -11.14
CA PRO A 55 -27.04 3.72 -10.90
C PRO A 55 -25.95 3.80 -9.82
N GLU A 56 -26.06 3.01 -8.75
CA GLU A 56 -25.09 3.02 -7.65
C GLU A 56 -23.74 2.43 -8.08
N GLN A 57 -23.74 1.24 -8.69
CA GLN A 57 -22.51 0.60 -9.16
C GLN A 57 -21.88 1.39 -10.31
N GLY A 58 -22.71 1.94 -11.19
CA GLY A 58 -22.30 2.85 -12.26
C GLY A 58 -21.52 4.04 -11.72
N ARG A 59 -21.99 4.71 -10.67
CA ARG A 59 -21.25 5.81 -10.03
C ARG A 59 -19.89 5.37 -9.48
N MET A 60 -19.80 4.18 -8.89
CA MET A 60 -18.52 3.65 -8.39
C MET A 60 -17.55 3.31 -9.52
N LEU A 61 -18.06 2.82 -10.66
CA LEU A 61 -17.27 2.60 -11.87
C LEU A 61 -16.72 3.93 -12.41
N VAL A 62 -17.56 4.97 -12.50
CA VAL A 62 -17.09 6.31 -12.92
C VAL A 62 -16.05 6.86 -11.94
N ALA A 63 -16.25 6.69 -10.63
CA ALA A 63 -15.27 7.07 -9.62
C ALA A 63 -13.91 6.38 -9.84
N GLY A 64 -13.93 5.07 -10.14
CA GLY A 64 -12.73 4.30 -10.46
C GLY A 64 -12.00 4.85 -11.69
N HIS A 65 -12.73 5.25 -12.73
CA HIS A 65 -12.14 5.85 -13.94
C HIS A 65 -11.51 7.23 -13.67
N LEU A 66 -12.16 8.06 -12.84
CA LEU A 66 -11.61 9.37 -12.45
C LEU A 66 -10.31 9.22 -11.62
N ALA A 67 -10.23 8.21 -10.75
CA ALA A 67 -9.08 7.97 -9.90
C ALA A 67 -7.95 7.18 -10.58
N GLU A 68 -8.22 6.56 -11.74
CA GLU A 68 -7.33 5.63 -12.43
C GLU A 68 -5.94 6.21 -12.71
N SER A 69 -5.87 7.46 -13.17
CA SER A 69 -4.59 8.11 -13.46
C SER A 69 -3.70 8.29 -12.22
N VAL A 70 -4.32 8.51 -11.05
CA VAL A 70 -3.58 8.61 -9.78
C VAL A 70 -3.11 7.23 -9.36
N PHE A 71 -4.00 6.22 -9.39
CA PHE A 71 -3.66 4.84 -9.04
C PHE A 71 -2.53 4.29 -9.91
N ALA A 72 -2.60 4.46 -11.22
CA ALA A 72 -1.57 3.99 -12.15
C ALA A 72 -0.21 4.64 -11.86
N LYS A 73 -0.18 5.95 -11.58
CA LYS A 73 1.07 6.64 -11.23
C LYS A 73 1.63 6.17 -9.88
N THR A 74 0.78 6.06 -8.86
CA THR A 74 1.23 5.62 -7.54
C THR A 74 1.72 4.18 -7.55
N ASP A 75 1.04 3.29 -8.28
CA ASP A 75 1.42 1.88 -8.39
C ASP A 75 2.68 1.70 -9.21
N GLY A 76 2.85 2.44 -10.31
CA GLY A 76 4.07 2.41 -11.12
C GLY A 76 5.32 2.77 -10.30
N VAL A 77 5.21 3.76 -9.40
CA VAL A 77 6.32 4.10 -8.50
C VAL A 77 6.52 3.05 -7.41
N ARG A 78 5.42 2.55 -6.81
CA ARG A 78 5.49 1.51 -5.78
C ARG A 78 6.09 0.20 -6.29
N LEU A 79 5.91 -0.12 -7.57
CA LEU A 79 6.55 -1.26 -8.24
C LEU A 79 8.08 -1.25 -8.13
N LEU A 80 8.67 -0.06 -8.24
CA LEU A 80 10.12 0.14 -8.12
C LEU A 80 10.55 0.25 -6.65
N LEU A 81 9.76 0.92 -5.83
CA LEU A 81 10.11 1.15 -4.42
C LEU A 81 10.00 -0.10 -3.55
N ALA A 82 9.06 -1.00 -3.83
CA ALA A 82 8.87 -2.22 -3.05
C ALA A 82 10.14 -3.11 -2.96
N PRO A 83 10.77 -3.52 -4.07
CA PRO A 83 12.00 -4.32 -3.98
C PRO A 83 13.15 -3.55 -3.34
N LEU A 84 13.27 -2.24 -3.58
CA LEU A 84 14.31 -1.42 -2.94
C LEU A 84 14.10 -1.32 -1.42
N ALA A 85 12.85 -1.18 -0.96
CA ALA A 85 12.50 -1.17 0.45
C ALA A 85 12.80 -2.53 1.11
N VAL A 86 12.54 -3.65 0.42
CA VAL A 86 12.91 -4.99 0.89
C VAL A 86 14.42 -5.14 1.01
N LEU A 87 15.19 -4.69 0.02
CA LEU A 87 16.65 -4.70 0.10
C LEU A 87 17.18 -3.85 1.26
N ALA A 88 16.57 -2.68 1.50
CA ALA A 88 16.91 -1.83 2.62
C ALA A 88 16.57 -2.48 3.98
N LEU A 89 15.43 -3.18 4.08
CA LEU A 89 15.07 -4.00 5.25
C LEU A 89 16.10 -5.09 5.53
N LEU A 90 16.52 -5.83 4.51
CA LEU A 90 17.55 -6.87 4.63
C LEU A 90 18.91 -6.28 5.02
N ALA A 91 19.28 -5.12 4.47
CA ALA A 91 20.49 -4.42 4.84
C ALA A 91 20.47 -3.98 6.32
N GLN A 92 19.33 -3.49 6.82
CA GLN A 92 19.18 -3.18 8.24
C GLN A 92 19.38 -4.41 9.13
N VAL A 93 18.88 -5.58 8.72
CA VAL A 93 19.09 -6.84 9.44
C VAL A 93 20.56 -7.23 9.47
N ALA A 94 21.22 -7.21 8.30
CA ALA A 94 22.61 -7.61 8.15
C ALA A 94 23.54 -6.73 9.00
N LEU A 95 23.27 -5.43 9.06
CA LEU A 95 24.10 -4.43 9.74
C LEU A 95 23.68 -4.18 11.20
N ALA A 96 22.55 -4.71 11.67
CA ALA A 96 22.07 -4.52 13.02
C ALA A 96 23.01 -5.15 14.07
N PRO A 97 23.38 -4.40 15.15
CA PRO A 97 24.11 -4.95 16.29
C PRO A 97 23.39 -6.14 16.90
N ARG A 98 24.13 -7.20 17.30
CA ARG A 98 23.56 -8.43 17.89
C ARG A 98 22.62 -8.15 19.07
N ALA A 99 22.95 -7.16 19.92
CA ALA A 99 22.13 -6.76 21.07
C ALA A 99 20.76 -6.16 20.70
N THR A 100 20.53 -5.79 19.44
CA THR A 100 19.27 -5.22 18.94
C THR A 100 18.46 -6.22 18.09
N ARG A 101 18.91 -7.48 18.02
CA ARG A 101 18.24 -8.56 17.31
C ARG A 101 17.20 -9.18 18.24
N SER A 102 15.93 -8.84 18.03
CA SER A 102 14.80 -9.51 18.68
C SER A 102 14.07 -10.37 17.66
N GLY A 103 13.57 -11.54 18.09
CA GLY A 103 12.76 -12.42 17.23
C GLY A 103 11.54 -11.69 16.64
N ALA A 104 10.90 -10.84 17.46
CA ALA A 104 9.79 -9.99 17.02
C ALA A 104 10.17 -9.07 15.85
N ARG A 105 11.36 -8.45 15.86
CA ARG A 105 11.81 -7.60 14.75
C ARG A 105 11.93 -8.39 13.45
N PHE A 106 12.48 -9.60 13.50
CA PHE A 106 12.59 -10.44 12.30
C PHE A 106 11.23 -10.85 11.74
N VAL A 107 10.28 -11.21 12.61
CA VAL A 107 8.91 -11.54 12.20
C VAL A 107 8.28 -10.34 11.48
N TRP A 108 8.37 -9.14 12.06
CA TRP A 108 7.81 -7.95 11.43
C TRP A 108 8.49 -7.56 10.12
N ILE A 109 9.80 -7.78 9.99
CA ILE A 109 10.53 -7.59 8.72
C ILE A 109 10.06 -8.59 7.67
N ALA A 110 9.89 -9.86 8.04
CA ALA A 110 9.37 -10.88 7.14
C ALA A 110 7.94 -10.55 6.70
N VAL A 111 7.08 -10.12 7.63
CA VAL A 111 5.71 -9.68 7.34
C VAL A 111 5.71 -8.47 6.40
N ALA A 112 6.50 -7.43 6.69
CA ALA A 112 6.59 -6.24 5.84
C ALA A 112 7.10 -6.58 4.44
N ALA A 113 8.18 -7.36 4.33
CA ALA A 113 8.74 -7.75 3.03
C ALA A 113 7.76 -8.61 2.23
N THR A 114 7.08 -9.56 2.90
CA THR A 114 6.06 -10.40 2.26
C THR A 114 4.90 -9.55 1.79
N ALA A 115 4.38 -8.64 2.62
CA ALA A 115 3.25 -7.79 2.27
C ALA A 115 3.61 -6.82 1.12
N LEU A 116 4.81 -6.23 1.12
CA LEU A 116 5.33 -5.41 0.02
C LEU A 116 5.35 -6.17 -1.30
N LEU A 117 5.95 -7.36 -1.30
CA LEU A 117 6.11 -8.16 -2.52
C LEU A 117 4.78 -8.74 -3.00
N VAL A 118 3.98 -9.33 -2.10
CA VAL A 118 2.66 -9.86 -2.43
C VAL A 118 1.72 -8.74 -2.88
N GLY A 119 1.72 -7.60 -2.20
CA GLY A 119 0.92 -6.43 -2.58
C GLY A 119 1.26 -5.96 -3.99
N THR A 120 2.55 -5.76 -4.25
CA THR A 120 3.05 -5.19 -5.50
C THR A 120 2.97 -6.13 -6.69
N PHE A 121 3.37 -7.39 -6.52
CA PHE A 121 3.53 -8.35 -7.64
C PHE A 121 2.37 -9.32 -7.79
N TRP A 122 1.44 -9.38 -6.83
CA TRP A 122 0.33 -10.34 -6.87
C TRP A 122 -1.03 -9.68 -6.65
N SER A 123 -1.28 -9.14 -5.46
CA SER A 123 -2.61 -8.65 -5.09
C SER A 123 -3.06 -7.46 -5.94
N GLN A 124 -2.18 -6.48 -6.18
CA GLN A 124 -2.53 -5.31 -7.00
C GLN A 124 -2.71 -5.69 -8.48
N PRO A 125 -1.78 -6.42 -9.14
CA PRO A 125 -2.01 -6.90 -10.50
C PRO A 125 -3.27 -7.76 -10.66
N ALA A 126 -3.55 -8.64 -9.69
CA ALA A 126 -4.77 -9.46 -9.72
C ALA A 126 -6.04 -8.61 -9.61
N PHE A 127 -6.06 -7.57 -8.78
CA PHE A 127 -7.16 -6.62 -8.71
C PHE A 127 -7.32 -5.87 -10.04
N THR A 128 -6.24 -5.32 -10.60
CA THR A 128 -6.27 -4.59 -11.88
C THR A 128 -6.82 -5.45 -13.02
N ALA A 129 -6.43 -6.73 -13.09
CA ALA A 129 -6.93 -7.66 -14.10
C ALA A 129 -8.45 -7.89 -13.96
N ARG A 130 -8.94 -8.12 -12.72
CA ARG A 130 -10.37 -8.30 -12.46
C ARG A 130 -11.18 -7.03 -12.73
N ASP A 131 -10.64 -5.87 -12.37
CA ASP A 131 -11.29 -4.57 -12.64
C ASP A 131 -11.44 -4.32 -14.15
N ALA A 132 -10.41 -4.65 -14.95
CA ALA A 132 -10.48 -4.57 -16.40
C ALA A 132 -11.55 -5.52 -17.00
N GLU A 133 -11.65 -6.75 -16.50
CA GLU A 133 -12.71 -7.71 -16.87
C GLU A 133 -14.10 -7.14 -16.55
N TYR A 134 -14.28 -6.61 -15.33
CA TYR A 134 -15.53 -6.00 -14.89
C TYR A 134 -15.93 -4.80 -15.77
N ARG A 135 -14.99 -3.89 -16.04
CA ARG A 135 -15.24 -2.73 -16.89
C ARG A 135 -15.55 -3.10 -18.33
N THR A 136 -14.91 -4.14 -18.87
CA THR A 136 -15.22 -4.64 -20.23
C THR A 136 -16.62 -5.23 -20.29
N ALA A 137 -17.01 -6.02 -19.27
CA ALA A 137 -18.34 -6.58 -19.16
C ALA A 137 -19.43 -5.49 -18.98
N ALA A 138 -19.15 -4.46 -18.18
CA ALA A 138 -20.04 -3.32 -18.00
C ALA A 138 -20.23 -2.50 -19.29
N ARG A 139 -19.16 -2.33 -20.09
CA ARG A 139 -19.20 -1.58 -21.36
C ARG A 139 -19.98 -2.27 -22.47
N THR A 140 -19.89 -3.60 -22.55
CA THR A 140 -20.47 -4.40 -23.66
C THR A 140 -21.95 -4.74 -23.48
N GLY A 141 -22.64 -4.12 -22.51
CA GLY A 141 -24.07 -4.32 -22.32
C GLY A 141 -24.45 -5.66 -21.66
N ARG A 142 -23.47 -6.49 -21.26
CA ARG A 142 -23.69 -7.60 -20.30
C ARG A 142 -24.04 -7.11 -18.89
N GLY A 143 -24.30 -5.81 -18.72
CA GLY A 143 -24.67 -5.15 -17.46
C GLY A 143 -25.90 -5.77 -16.77
N THR A 144 -26.86 -6.30 -17.53
CA THR A 144 -28.03 -7.03 -16.99
C THR A 144 -27.66 -8.43 -16.50
N GLU A 145 -26.74 -9.14 -17.18
CA GLU A 145 -26.15 -10.41 -16.70
C GLU A 145 -25.25 -10.19 -15.46
N LEU A 146 -24.56 -9.06 -15.38
CA LEU A 146 -23.78 -8.64 -14.21
C LEU A 146 -24.66 -8.36 -12.98
N LEU A 147 -25.84 -7.77 -13.18
CA LEU A 147 -26.84 -7.57 -12.14
C LEU A 147 -27.43 -8.89 -11.65
N ALA A 148 -27.74 -9.81 -12.56
CA ALA A 148 -28.30 -11.13 -12.26
C ALA A 148 -27.29 -12.07 -11.56
N ASN A 149 -25.99 -11.92 -11.86
CA ASN A 149 -24.92 -12.74 -11.27
C ASN A 149 -24.22 -12.09 -10.06
N ALA A 150 -24.68 -10.92 -9.61
CA ALA A 150 -24.16 -10.26 -8.42
C ALA A 150 -24.37 -11.08 -7.13
N THR A 151 -25.26 -12.07 -7.16
CA THR A 151 -25.62 -12.91 -6.01
C THR A 151 -24.82 -14.22 -5.88
N ASP A 152 -24.18 -14.78 -6.93
CA ASP A 152 -23.54 -16.10 -6.79
C ASP A 152 -22.20 -16.35 -7.53
N SER A 153 -21.85 -15.63 -8.61
CA SER A 153 -20.59 -15.91 -9.34
C SER A 153 -20.13 -14.85 -10.38
N GLY A 154 -20.69 -13.64 -10.33
CA GLY A 154 -20.42 -12.60 -11.33
C GLY A 154 -19.05 -11.93 -11.23
N PRO A 155 -18.58 -11.26 -12.31
CA PRO A 155 -17.33 -10.49 -12.33
C PRO A 155 -17.20 -9.44 -11.22
N LYS A 156 -18.34 -8.91 -10.72
CA LYS A 156 -18.35 -7.96 -9.60
C LYS A 156 -17.87 -8.60 -8.28
N LEU A 157 -18.32 -9.81 -7.96
CA LEU A 157 -17.87 -10.54 -6.77
C LEU A 157 -16.37 -10.86 -6.84
N ALA A 158 -15.87 -11.21 -8.04
CA ALA A 158 -14.45 -11.45 -8.27
C ALA A 158 -13.60 -10.17 -8.06
N VAL A 159 -14.08 -9.01 -8.56
CA VAL A 159 -13.47 -7.70 -8.30
C VAL A 159 -13.48 -7.37 -6.81
N ASP A 160 -14.60 -7.57 -6.12
CA ASP A 160 -14.73 -7.22 -4.70
C ASP A 160 -13.82 -8.08 -3.82
N ALA A 161 -13.74 -9.39 -4.11
CA ALA A 161 -12.84 -10.29 -3.42
C ALA A 161 -11.36 -9.94 -3.67
N ALA A 162 -11.00 -9.57 -4.90
CA ALA A 162 -9.65 -9.12 -5.23
C ALA A 162 -9.31 -7.78 -4.55
N HIS A 163 -10.23 -6.82 -4.58
CA HIS A 163 -10.10 -5.52 -3.92
C HIS A 163 -9.97 -5.66 -2.41
N GLN A 164 -10.79 -6.52 -1.79
CA GLN A 164 -10.70 -6.83 -0.37
C GLN A 164 -9.32 -7.41 -0.06
N ARG A 165 -8.86 -8.43 -0.80
CA ARG A 165 -7.52 -9.00 -0.60
C ARG A 165 -6.41 -7.96 -0.72
N ALA A 166 -6.46 -7.12 -1.76
CA ALA A 166 -5.49 -6.04 -1.95
C ALA A 166 -5.51 -5.06 -0.77
N SER A 167 -6.69 -4.69 -0.26
CA SER A 167 -6.87 -3.81 0.90
C SER A 167 -6.29 -4.41 2.18
N TRP A 168 -6.53 -5.70 2.43
CA TRP A 168 -5.97 -6.41 3.58
C TRP A 168 -4.45 -6.48 3.54
N VAL A 169 -3.87 -6.76 2.37
CA VAL A 169 -2.41 -6.76 2.18
C VAL A 169 -1.83 -5.37 2.40
N ALA A 170 -2.44 -4.33 1.82
CA ALA A 170 -2.00 -2.94 2.01
C ALA A 170 -2.10 -2.48 3.48
N GLY A 171 -3.15 -2.90 4.20
CA GLY A 171 -3.28 -2.63 5.64
C GLY A 171 -2.19 -3.32 6.46
N THR A 172 -1.91 -4.59 6.17
CA THR A 172 -0.85 -5.37 6.82
C THR A 172 0.53 -4.75 6.58
N GLU A 173 0.78 -4.37 5.33
CA GLU A 173 1.99 -3.67 4.90
C GLU A 173 2.18 -2.36 5.66
N ALA A 174 1.16 -1.47 5.67
CA ALA A 174 1.25 -0.19 6.36
C ALA A 174 1.54 -0.35 7.85
N LEU A 175 0.84 -1.25 8.54
CA LEU A 175 1.07 -1.52 9.96
C LEU A 175 2.48 -2.05 10.24
N ALA A 176 2.96 -2.99 9.41
CA ALA A 176 4.29 -3.55 9.56
C ALA A 176 5.39 -2.51 9.34
N LEU A 177 5.25 -1.66 8.32
CA LEU A 177 6.21 -0.58 8.04
C LEU A 177 6.22 0.47 9.16
N LEU A 178 5.06 0.87 9.67
CA LEU A 178 4.96 1.81 10.81
C LEU A 178 5.61 1.25 12.07
N PHE A 179 5.40 -0.03 12.39
CA PHE A 179 6.08 -0.69 13.50
C PHE A 179 7.60 -0.66 13.33
N LEU A 180 8.11 -0.98 12.14
CA LEU A 180 9.54 -1.00 11.86
C LEU A 180 10.16 0.40 11.89
N ILE A 181 9.45 1.43 11.44
CA ILE A 181 9.86 2.83 11.62
C ILE A 181 9.96 3.17 13.12
N ALA A 182 8.95 2.84 13.93
CA ALA A 182 8.95 3.13 15.36
C ALA A 182 10.12 2.43 16.10
N VAL A 183 10.35 1.14 15.83
CA VAL A 183 11.43 0.36 16.43
C VAL A 183 12.81 0.87 15.99
N SER A 184 12.98 1.22 14.71
CA SER A 184 14.25 1.76 14.21
C SER A 184 14.56 3.15 14.80
N ALA A 185 13.56 4.03 14.88
CA ALA A 185 13.69 5.35 15.50
C ALA A 185 14.05 5.25 17.00
N TRP A 186 13.39 4.36 17.75
CA TRP A 186 13.68 4.13 19.16
C TRP A 186 15.14 3.69 19.39
N ASN A 187 15.63 2.77 18.56
CA ASN A 187 17.01 2.29 18.64
C ASN A 187 18.05 3.38 18.28
N ALA A 188 17.71 4.28 17.36
CA ALA A 188 18.54 5.43 17.02
C ALA A 188 18.62 6.44 18.17
N GLY A 189 17.49 6.78 18.81
CA GLY A 189 17.41 7.71 19.94
C GLY A 189 18.04 7.18 21.24
N GLY A 190 17.88 5.89 21.54
CA GLY A 190 18.52 5.28 22.71
C GLY A 190 20.05 5.25 22.62
N SER A 191 20.59 5.29 21.41
CA SER A 191 22.04 5.33 21.15
C SER A 191 22.65 6.72 21.34
N SER A 192 21.89 7.79 21.08
CA SER A 192 22.35 9.18 21.28
C SER A 192 22.35 9.59 22.75
N VAL A 193 21.34 9.18 23.52
CA VAL A 193 21.23 9.47 24.97
C VAL A 193 22.36 8.79 25.76
N ARG A 194 22.70 7.54 25.44
CA ARG A 194 23.77 6.78 26.12
C ARG A 194 25.17 7.36 25.89
N ASN A 195 25.42 7.96 24.72
CA ASN A 195 26.68 8.63 24.42
C ASN A 195 26.77 10.03 25.09
N TYR A 196 25.63 10.67 25.33
CA TYR A 196 25.58 11.95 26.06
C TYR A 196 25.85 11.78 27.56
N SER A 197 25.36 10.68 28.16
CA SER A 197 25.59 10.40 29.59
C SER A 197 27.04 9.96 29.89
N SER A 198 27.67 9.18 29.00
CA SER A 198 29.07 8.78 29.15
C SER A 198 30.07 9.91 28.91
N GLY A 199 29.71 10.93 28.12
CA GLY A 199 30.53 12.13 27.94
C GLY A 199 30.55 13.08 29.14
N ARG A 200 29.53 13.04 30.01
CA ARG A 200 29.46 13.88 31.23
C ARG A 200 30.26 13.32 32.40
N SER A 201 30.49 12.00 32.48
CA SER A 201 31.25 11.41 33.59
C SER A 201 32.74 11.75 33.53
N TRP A 202 33.26 12.14 32.37
CA TRP A 202 34.67 12.54 32.19
C TRP A 202 34.94 14.02 32.52
N ARG A 203 33.92 14.83 32.81
CA ARG A 203 34.06 16.26 33.16
C ARG A 203 33.85 16.57 34.64
N ARG A 204 33.85 15.54 35.50
CA ARG A 204 33.91 15.67 36.95
C ARG A 204 35.18 14.99 37.46
N GLY A 205 36.31 15.60 37.16
CA GLY A 205 37.61 15.35 37.77
C GLY A 205 38.15 16.68 38.26
#